data_AF-A0A3A8GKN5-F1
#
_entry.id   AF-A0A3A8GKN5-F1
#
_cell.length_a   1.000
_cell.length_b   1.000
_cell.length_c   1.000
_cell.angle_alpha   90.00
_cell.angle_beta   90.00
_cell.angle_gamma   90.00
#
_symmetry.space_group_name_H-M   'P 1'
#
loop_
_entity.id
_entity.type
_entity.pdbx_description
1 polymer ?
#
loop_
_entity_poly.entity_id
_entity_poly.type
_entity_poly.pdbx_seq_one_letter_code
_entity_poly.pdbx_strand_id
1 'polypeptide(L)'
;MSDIPNIIVLVSGTVDPVNSDLKARSASYQRSRNMLDPDWYWQENIGLRKTIEDLRRRYTNVHLFTAHGWTGDNGATNREIAGTYLANRLCGSGGQSAYYKGFLGREVAFHLIGHSHGGNVINELTEQAAKTWPRQWKIRSITYLSTPFFTKQHQVNTKPLHADCKIINVYNKYDLTQRVIADFSLLPFHDAFQRAEFDDFTTQLSKVKLNTSVLESGIKSTRPRDTDKSLGINLKLLMDPTKGKALYDNCISTIKNVQGTIAKAREVICALNNVITFNEPAELAGKLIKKRQIINNDLANRFQAELLAIETSLSPTLKAFEARRSSGQYPLMGFFDDLHAARFLRALSRFLQVNPKTLSGPLCDLIAATFENQLQSFDNTSASPVSQYAKTPFANRIVDIDVTKEDTYAQFHLDTAYDKFVGRLEKCEVRYARSSGRTDLMDLIFTLLANHAPVSAMISEWGKTVVTFRRILDAIVLLLKANKILPPNLIALPTDPVKLFREASGMISIPAVAALAELCAVFEAYVGILKERGVGQLEVTPLSSPILQTTQGQASLRFPYQTAAPSPLALARQDFAPPVSYGGLSYFMRVSHSVSRQELYPKVRTTLEEQLTSTKR
;
A
#
# COMPACT_ATOMS: atom_id res chain seq x y z
N MET A 1 -45.85 14.41 -30.96
CA MET A 1 -45.21 13.16 -30.50
C MET A 1 -44.38 13.52 -29.27
N SER A 2 -44.39 12.71 -28.22
CA SER A 2 -43.69 13.03 -26.96
C SER A 2 -42.19 12.77 -27.08
N ASP A 3 -41.36 13.68 -26.56
CA ASP A 3 -39.91 13.47 -26.43
C ASP A 3 -39.58 12.16 -25.70
N ILE A 4 -38.53 11.47 -26.17
CA ILE A 4 -38.01 10.26 -25.52
C ILE A 4 -37.41 10.66 -24.15
N PRO A 5 -37.83 10.06 -23.02
CA PRO A 5 -37.19 10.29 -21.73
C PRO A 5 -35.71 9.87 -21.76
N ASN A 6 -34.84 10.79 -21.36
CA ASN A 6 -33.42 10.55 -21.15
C ASN A 6 -33.17 10.39 -19.64
N ILE A 7 -32.57 9.29 -19.21
CA ILE A 7 -32.27 9.00 -17.80
C ILE A 7 -30.76 8.97 -17.63
N ILE A 8 -30.22 9.97 -16.92
CA ILE A 8 -28.83 10.00 -16.48
C ILE A 8 -28.73 9.19 -15.19
N VAL A 9 -27.88 8.16 -15.19
CA VAL A 9 -27.64 7.28 -14.05
C VAL A 9 -26.23 7.54 -13.52
N LEU A 10 -26.13 8.02 -12.29
CA LEU A 10 -24.85 8.18 -11.60
C LEU A 10 -24.52 6.93 -10.79
N VAL A 11 -23.38 6.32 -11.07
CA VAL A 11 -22.88 5.14 -10.36
C VAL A 11 -21.59 5.50 -9.64
N SER A 12 -21.70 5.58 -8.31
CA SER A 12 -20.60 5.93 -7.44
C SER A 12 -19.46 4.91 -7.51
N GLY A 13 -18.23 5.40 -7.43
CA GLY A 13 -17.02 4.57 -7.40
C GLY A 13 -16.65 4.13 -6.00
N THR A 14 -15.41 3.67 -5.85
CA THR A 14 -14.85 3.28 -4.56
C THR A 14 -14.66 4.47 -3.62
N VAL A 15 -15.18 4.34 -2.39
CA VAL A 15 -14.90 5.26 -1.28
C VAL A 15 -13.66 4.82 -0.49
N ASP A 16 -13.23 3.58 -0.70
CA ASP A 16 -12.12 2.94 -0.04
C ASP A 16 -11.36 1.98 -0.98
N PRO A 17 -10.48 2.52 -1.84
CA PRO A 17 -9.80 1.74 -2.88
C PRO A 17 -8.83 0.70 -2.32
N VAL A 18 -8.46 0.82 -1.04
CA VAL A 18 -7.57 -0.11 -0.33
C VAL A 18 -8.34 -1.13 0.52
N ASN A 19 -9.68 -1.12 0.47
CA ASN A 19 -10.56 -2.02 1.20
C ASN A 19 -10.28 -2.02 2.71
N SER A 20 -10.09 -0.81 3.26
CA SER A 20 -9.82 -0.54 4.67
C SER A 20 -11.04 -0.62 5.61
N ASP A 21 -12.26 -0.47 5.13
CA ASP A 21 -13.46 -0.53 5.96
C ASP A 21 -14.58 -1.26 5.21
N LEU A 22 -14.98 -2.41 5.75
CA LEU A 22 -16.08 -3.21 5.22
C LEU A 22 -17.45 -2.56 5.39
N LYS A 23 -17.55 -1.57 6.28
CA LYS A 23 -18.73 -0.73 6.44
C LYS A 23 -18.73 0.42 5.45
N ALA A 24 -17.64 0.67 4.73
CA ALA A 24 -17.61 1.73 3.74
C ALA A 24 -18.69 1.46 2.68
N ARG A 25 -19.60 2.42 2.57
CA ARG A 25 -20.68 2.38 1.59
C ARG A 25 -20.48 3.55 0.65
N SER A 26 -20.60 3.25 -0.64
CA SER A 26 -20.60 4.27 -1.68
C SER A 26 -22.04 4.48 -2.13
N ALA A 27 -22.59 5.67 -1.92
CA ALA A 27 -23.92 6.04 -2.35
C ALA A 27 -23.88 7.21 -3.35
N SER A 28 -24.64 7.09 -4.43
CA SER A 28 -24.83 8.18 -5.40
C SER A 28 -25.75 9.30 -4.89
N TYR A 29 -26.34 9.14 -3.71
CA TYR A 29 -27.29 10.05 -3.09
C TYR A 29 -26.93 10.33 -1.64
N GLN A 30 -27.42 11.46 -1.13
CA GLN A 30 -27.36 11.80 0.28
C GLN A 30 -28.39 10.95 1.05
N ARG A 31 -27.93 10.08 1.94
CA ARG A 31 -28.74 9.21 2.82
C ARG A 31 -29.25 9.95 4.04
N SER A 32 -28.44 10.82 4.62
CA SER A 32 -28.78 11.58 5.82
C SER A 32 -29.14 13.02 5.48
N ARG A 33 -29.92 13.70 6.34
CA ARG A 33 -30.14 15.15 6.20
C ARG A 33 -28.90 15.98 6.56
N ASN A 34 -27.86 15.36 7.10
CA ASN A 34 -26.63 16.04 7.46
C ASN A 34 -25.85 16.44 6.21
N MET A 35 -25.37 17.69 6.17
CA MET A 35 -24.55 18.20 5.06
C MET A 35 -23.24 17.43 4.87
N LEU A 36 -22.79 16.66 5.87
CA LEU A 36 -21.60 15.83 5.85
C LEU A 36 -21.98 14.34 5.87
N ASP A 37 -22.52 13.85 4.76
CA ASP A 37 -22.87 12.45 4.62
C ASP A 37 -21.65 11.63 4.15
N PRO A 38 -21.07 10.78 5.02
CA PRO A 38 -19.87 10.02 4.69
C PRO A 38 -20.07 8.98 3.58
N ASP A 39 -21.31 8.58 3.30
CA ASP A 39 -21.61 7.63 2.22
C ASP A 39 -21.85 8.36 0.89
N TRP A 40 -22.09 9.68 0.91
CA TRP A 40 -22.41 10.43 -0.30
C TRP A 40 -21.15 10.65 -1.13
N TYR A 41 -21.05 9.90 -2.22
CA TYR A 41 -19.86 9.82 -3.06
C TYR A 41 -19.54 11.12 -3.81
N TRP A 42 -20.58 11.75 -4.33
CA TRP A 42 -20.49 12.90 -5.21
C TRP A 42 -20.50 14.24 -4.47
N GLN A 43 -20.50 14.20 -3.14
CA GLN A 43 -20.68 15.37 -2.28
C GLN A 43 -19.69 16.49 -2.62
N GLU A 44 -18.41 16.14 -2.75
CA GLU A 44 -17.29 17.07 -3.01
C GLU A 44 -17.14 17.43 -4.50
N ASN A 45 -17.80 16.69 -5.40
CA ASN A 45 -17.77 16.93 -6.85
C ASN A 45 -18.79 17.99 -7.27
N ILE A 46 -18.69 19.20 -6.68
CA ILE A 46 -19.67 20.29 -6.85
C ILE A 46 -19.83 20.67 -8.33
N GLY A 47 -18.72 20.79 -9.07
CA GLY A 47 -18.73 21.19 -10.47
C GLY A 47 -19.44 20.19 -11.39
N LEU A 48 -19.11 18.89 -11.25
CA LEU A 48 -19.82 17.81 -11.93
C LEU A 48 -21.32 17.82 -11.59
N ARG A 49 -21.68 17.88 -10.30
CA ARG A 49 -23.09 17.88 -9.88
C ARG A 49 -23.87 19.08 -10.42
N LYS A 50 -23.28 20.28 -10.35
CA LYS A 50 -23.88 21.51 -10.88
C LYS A 50 -24.15 21.37 -12.37
N THR A 51 -23.19 20.87 -13.13
CA THR A 51 -23.35 20.71 -14.59
C THR A 51 -24.45 19.70 -14.93
N ILE A 52 -24.54 18.57 -14.22
CA ILE A 52 -25.60 17.58 -14.44
C ILE A 52 -26.99 18.13 -14.10
N GLU A 53 -27.10 18.90 -13.01
CA GLU A 53 -28.35 19.55 -12.64
C GLU A 53 -28.73 20.65 -13.65
N ASP A 54 -27.76 21.38 -14.19
CA ASP A 54 -27.98 22.36 -15.27
C ASP A 54 -28.52 21.68 -16.55
N LEU A 55 -27.99 20.50 -16.91
CA LEU A 55 -28.54 19.69 -18.01
C LEU A 55 -30.00 19.30 -17.77
N ARG A 56 -30.29 18.81 -16.56
CA ARG A 56 -31.65 18.42 -16.17
C ARG A 56 -32.63 19.61 -16.24
N ARG A 57 -32.20 20.80 -15.83
CA ARG A 57 -33.03 22.02 -15.89
C ARG A 57 -33.25 22.51 -17.31
N ARG A 58 -32.25 22.34 -18.17
CA ARG A 58 -32.30 22.78 -19.58
C ARG A 58 -33.22 21.92 -20.44
N TYR A 59 -33.31 20.62 -20.16
CA TYR A 59 -34.05 19.67 -20.99
C TYR A 59 -35.18 18.99 -20.19
N THR A 60 -36.43 19.24 -20.60
CA THR A 60 -37.64 18.77 -19.89
C THR A 60 -37.80 17.25 -19.88
N ASN A 61 -37.16 16.54 -20.81
CA ASN A 61 -37.16 15.09 -20.90
C ASN A 61 -35.94 14.43 -20.22
N VAL A 62 -35.12 15.18 -19.47
CA VAL A 62 -33.97 14.65 -18.74
C VAL A 62 -34.32 14.36 -17.28
N HIS A 63 -34.05 13.13 -16.86
CA HIS A 63 -34.20 12.66 -15.49
C HIS A 63 -32.84 12.28 -14.91
N LEU A 64 -32.65 12.50 -13.61
CA LEU A 64 -31.46 12.09 -12.88
C LEU A 64 -31.81 10.95 -11.91
N PHE A 65 -31.13 9.81 -12.05
CA PHE A 65 -31.21 8.70 -11.13
C PHE A 65 -29.94 8.64 -10.27
N THR A 66 -30.12 8.82 -8.96
CA THR A 66 -29.05 8.71 -7.97
C THR A 66 -29.33 7.67 -6.90
N ALA A 67 -30.50 7.01 -6.90
CA ALA A 67 -30.94 6.08 -5.86
C ALA A 67 -30.27 4.70 -5.96
N HIS A 68 -28.94 4.70 -5.99
CA HIS A 68 -28.06 3.54 -6.00
C HIS A 68 -26.94 3.73 -4.98
N GLY A 69 -26.54 2.63 -4.36
CA GLY A 69 -25.33 2.55 -3.57
C GLY A 69 -24.91 1.10 -3.43
N TRP A 70 -23.63 0.88 -3.16
CA TRP A 70 -23.05 -0.44 -3.04
C TRP A 70 -21.88 -0.44 -2.05
N THR A 71 -21.43 -1.65 -1.69
CA THR A 71 -20.42 -1.90 -0.66
C THR A 71 -19.43 -2.95 -1.14
N GLY A 72 -18.19 -2.88 -0.66
CA GLY A 72 -17.18 -3.92 -0.84
C GLY A 72 -16.36 -3.71 -2.11
N ASP A 73 -15.27 -2.96 -1.95
CA ASP A 73 -14.77 -2.10 -3.01
C ASP A 73 -13.90 -2.78 -4.09
N ASN A 74 -13.28 -3.91 -3.77
CA ASN A 74 -12.40 -4.64 -4.70
C ASN A 74 -12.87 -6.07 -5.03
N GLY A 75 -14.02 -6.50 -4.51
CA GLY A 75 -14.54 -7.85 -4.78
C GLY A 75 -15.28 -7.91 -6.12
N ALA A 76 -14.86 -8.81 -7.02
CA ALA A 76 -15.52 -9.01 -8.32
C ALA A 76 -17.03 -9.27 -8.16
N THR A 77 -17.42 -10.14 -7.23
CA THR A 77 -18.82 -10.47 -6.93
C THR A 77 -19.66 -9.27 -6.47
N ASN A 78 -19.06 -8.29 -5.78
CA ASN A 78 -19.81 -7.11 -5.34
C ASN A 78 -20.23 -6.23 -6.52
N ARG A 79 -19.35 -6.12 -7.52
CA ARG A 79 -19.63 -5.37 -8.75
C ARG A 79 -20.76 -6.04 -9.55
N GLU A 80 -20.73 -7.37 -9.66
CA GLU A 80 -21.79 -8.17 -10.30
C GLU A 80 -23.16 -7.99 -9.60
N ILE A 81 -23.17 -8.09 -8.26
CA ILE A 81 -24.40 -7.92 -7.47
C ILE A 81 -24.94 -6.49 -7.62
N ALA A 82 -24.07 -5.47 -7.53
CA ALA A 82 -24.47 -4.08 -7.65
C ALA A 82 -25.04 -3.76 -9.04
N GLY A 83 -24.38 -4.22 -10.10
CA GLY A 83 -24.85 -4.01 -11.48
C GLY A 83 -26.17 -4.72 -11.75
N THR A 84 -26.29 -5.97 -11.30
CA THR A 84 -27.53 -6.76 -11.38
C THR A 84 -28.68 -6.07 -10.63
N TYR A 85 -28.41 -5.62 -9.41
CA TYR A 85 -29.38 -4.91 -8.58
C TYR A 85 -29.84 -3.61 -9.25
N LEU A 86 -28.92 -2.81 -9.77
CA LEU A 86 -29.25 -1.55 -10.43
C LEU A 86 -30.13 -1.77 -11.67
N ALA A 87 -29.75 -2.71 -12.54
CA ALA A 87 -30.55 -3.06 -13.71
C ALA A 87 -31.98 -3.50 -13.33
N ASN A 88 -32.10 -4.36 -12.32
CA ASN A 88 -33.36 -4.87 -11.82
C ASN A 88 -34.21 -3.78 -11.15
N ARG A 89 -33.61 -2.88 -10.37
CA ARG A 89 -34.32 -1.78 -9.68
C ARG A 89 -34.91 -0.78 -10.68
N LEU A 90 -34.24 -0.54 -11.81
CA LEU A 90 -34.73 0.41 -12.83
C LEU A 90 -36.03 -0.08 -13.49
N CYS A 91 -36.13 -1.38 -13.85
CA CYS A 91 -37.29 -1.95 -14.55
C CYS A 91 -38.23 -2.81 -13.69
N GLY A 92 -37.86 -3.15 -12.46
CA GLY A 92 -38.65 -3.99 -11.54
C GLY A 92 -38.54 -5.50 -11.79
N SER A 93 -37.43 -5.98 -12.36
CA SER A 93 -37.16 -7.42 -12.49
C SER A 93 -36.51 -8.00 -11.23
N GLY A 94 -36.36 -9.32 -11.16
CA GLY A 94 -35.62 -9.99 -10.07
C GLY A 94 -36.18 -9.73 -8.67
N GLY A 95 -37.51 -9.59 -8.55
CA GLY A 95 -38.20 -9.31 -7.28
C GLY A 95 -38.08 -7.85 -6.80
N GLN A 96 -37.50 -6.94 -7.60
CA GLN A 96 -37.42 -5.52 -7.27
C GLN A 96 -38.68 -4.75 -7.68
N SER A 97 -38.98 -3.66 -6.99
CA SER A 97 -40.00 -2.70 -7.45
C SER A 97 -39.42 -1.80 -8.53
N ALA A 98 -40.15 -1.64 -9.65
CA ALA A 98 -39.74 -0.79 -10.76
C ALA A 98 -39.69 0.69 -10.36
N TYR A 99 -38.49 1.28 -10.32
CA TYR A 99 -38.34 2.71 -10.07
C TYR A 99 -39.00 3.54 -11.19
N TYR A 100 -38.83 3.11 -12.44
CA TYR A 100 -39.43 3.76 -13.61
C TYR A 100 -40.66 3.00 -14.13
N LYS A 101 -41.58 2.61 -13.23
CA LYS A 101 -42.81 1.87 -13.58
C LYS A 101 -43.61 2.54 -14.71
N GLY A 102 -43.68 3.87 -14.72
CA GLY A 102 -44.40 4.64 -15.74
C GLY A 102 -43.77 4.62 -17.14
N PHE A 103 -42.53 4.14 -17.29
CA PHE A 103 -41.79 4.12 -18.55
C PHE A 103 -41.62 2.72 -19.15
N LEU A 104 -42.12 1.66 -18.50
CA LEU A 104 -41.93 0.28 -18.95
C LEU A 104 -42.48 0.01 -20.36
N GLY A 105 -43.53 0.73 -20.78
CA GLY A 105 -44.13 0.64 -22.11
C GLY A 105 -43.64 1.70 -23.11
N ARG A 106 -42.61 2.50 -22.78
CA ARG A 106 -42.13 3.62 -23.59
C ARG A 106 -40.68 3.40 -24.03
N GLU A 107 -40.30 4.01 -25.15
CA GLU A 107 -38.89 4.17 -25.51
C GLU A 107 -38.19 5.04 -24.46
N VAL A 108 -37.01 4.64 -24.01
CA VAL A 108 -36.22 5.34 -22.99
C VAL A 108 -34.75 5.27 -23.37
N ALA A 109 -34.07 6.40 -23.26
CA ALA A 109 -32.63 6.51 -23.46
C ALA A 109 -31.91 6.60 -22.10
N PHE A 110 -30.94 5.71 -21.86
CA PHE A 110 -30.11 5.73 -20.66
C PHE A 110 -28.72 6.29 -20.96
N HIS A 111 -28.23 7.13 -20.05
CA HIS A 111 -26.92 7.74 -20.06
C HIS A 111 -26.20 7.40 -18.76
N LEU A 112 -25.24 6.50 -18.82
CA LEU A 112 -24.60 5.94 -17.63
C LEU A 112 -23.29 6.70 -17.37
N ILE A 113 -23.06 7.14 -16.13
CA ILE A 113 -21.82 7.78 -15.70
C ILE A 113 -21.31 7.03 -14.47
N GLY A 114 -20.13 6.42 -14.59
CA GLY A 114 -19.52 5.64 -13.52
C GLY A 114 -18.09 6.08 -13.27
N HIS A 115 -17.74 6.26 -12.01
CA HIS A 115 -16.36 6.56 -11.62
C HIS A 115 -15.67 5.32 -11.05
N SER A 116 -14.38 5.12 -11.35
CA SER A 116 -13.60 3.99 -10.83
C SER A 116 -14.32 2.65 -11.09
N HIS A 117 -14.40 1.78 -10.10
CA HIS A 117 -15.19 0.54 -10.13
C HIS A 117 -16.70 0.73 -10.35
N GLY A 118 -17.25 1.93 -10.16
CA GLY A 118 -18.61 2.27 -10.58
C GLY A 118 -18.81 2.13 -12.09
N GLY A 119 -17.76 2.28 -12.89
CA GLY A 119 -17.78 1.94 -14.32
C GLY A 119 -17.86 0.43 -14.58
N ASN A 120 -17.25 -0.39 -13.74
CA ASN A 120 -17.40 -1.85 -13.84
C ASN A 120 -18.80 -2.31 -13.39
N VAL A 121 -19.40 -1.64 -12.40
CA VAL A 121 -20.82 -1.84 -12.04
C VAL A 121 -21.75 -1.51 -13.22
N ILE A 122 -21.42 -0.50 -14.03
CA ILE A 122 -22.13 -0.23 -15.28
C ILE A 122 -22.00 -1.40 -16.26
N ASN A 123 -20.81 -1.96 -16.43
CA ASN A 123 -20.62 -3.13 -17.31
C ASN A 123 -21.49 -4.31 -16.85
N GLU A 124 -21.54 -4.59 -15.55
CA GLU A 124 -22.39 -5.64 -14.98
C GLU A 124 -23.90 -5.32 -15.12
N LEU A 125 -24.28 -4.05 -15.02
CA LEU A 125 -25.62 -3.60 -15.37
C LEU A 125 -25.95 -3.92 -16.83
N THR A 126 -25.02 -3.71 -17.77
CA THR A 126 -25.30 -4.00 -19.19
C THR A 126 -25.56 -5.49 -19.44
N GLU A 127 -24.86 -6.36 -18.73
CA GLU A 127 -25.07 -7.81 -18.80
C GLU A 127 -26.46 -8.21 -18.30
N GLN A 128 -26.92 -7.61 -17.19
CA GLN A 128 -28.27 -7.87 -16.68
C GLN A 128 -29.36 -7.19 -17.52
N ALA A 129 -29.12 -5.97 -18.00
CA ALA A 129 -30.03 -5.23 -18.86
C ALA A 129 -30.33 -6.00 -20.16
N ALA A 130 -29.32 -6.67 -20.73
CA ALA A 130 -29.51 -7.53 -21.91
C ALA A 130 -30.53 -8.66 -21.70
N LYS A 131 -30.78 -9.05 -20.44
CA LYS A 131 -31.68 -10.14 -20.05
C LYS A 131 -33.07 -9.62 -19.64
N THR A 132 -33.14 -8.50 -18.91
CA THR A 132 -34.37 -8.10 -18.21
C THR A 132 -34.98 -6.78 -18.64
N TRP A 133 -34.26 -5.92 -19.37
CA TRP A 133 -34.82 -4.63 -19.75
C TRP A 133 -35.85 -4.74 -20.88
N PRO A 134 -36.88 -3.87 -20.89
CA PRO A 134 -37.75 -3.71 -22.04
C PRO A 134 -36.95 -3.49 -23.33
N ARG A 135 -37.37 -4.10 -24.44
CA ARG A 135 -36.60 -4.07 -25.71
C ARG A 135 -36.36 -2.65 -26.24
N GLN A 136 -37.29 -1.74 -25.98
CA GLN A 136 -37.25 -0.35 -26.39
C GLN A 136 -36.42 0.56 -25.45
N TRP A 137 -35.93 0.04 -24.33
CA TRP A 137 -34.97 0.77 -23.49
C TRP A 137 -33.57 0.56 -24.06
N LYS A 138 -32.83 1.65 -24.28
CA LYS A 138 -31.49 1.60 -24.88
C LYS A 138 -30.50 2.50 -24.15
N ILE A 139 -29.25 2.05 -24.07
CA ILE A 139 -28.14 2.87 -23.55
C ILE A 139 -27.57 3.69 -24.70
N ARG A 140 -27.62 5.03 -24.60
CA ARG A 140 -27.11 5.96 -25.62
C ARG A 140 -25.75 6.55 -25.28
N SER A 141 -25.36 6.56 -24.02
CA SER A 141 -23.98 6.88 -23.67
C SER A 141 -23.51 6.16 -22.43
N ILE A 142 -22.23 5.83 -22.40
CA ILE A 142 -21.52 5.40 -21.20
C ILE A 142 -20.33 6.33 -21.01
N THR A 143 -20.24 6.96 -19.84
CA THR A 143 -19.12 7.81 -19.43
C THR A 143 -18.37 7.12 -18.32
N TYR A 144 -17.15 6.69 -18.62
CA TYR A 144 -16.21 6.14 -17.66
C TYR A 144 -15.33 7.27 -17.14
N LEU A 145 -15.30 7.45 -15.82
CA LEU A 145 -14.43 8.41 -15.15
C LEU A 145 -13.38 7.61 -14.37
N SER A 146 -12.15 7.58 -14.84
CA SER A 146 -11.08 6.82 -14.17
C SER A 146 -11.41 5.34 -13.94
N THR A 147 -12.13 4.68 -14.86
CA THR A 147 -12.48 3.26 -14.69
C THR A 147 -11.31 2.35 -15.09
N PRO A 148 -10.96 1.34 -14.27
CA PRO A 148 -10.06 0.26 -14.68
C PRO A 148 -10.78 -0.73 -15.61
N PHE A 149 -10.25 -0.96 -16.80
CA PHE A 149 -10.79 -1.94 -17.76
C PHE A 149 -10.04 -3.26 -17.70
N PHE A 150 -10.65 -4.22 -17.01
CA PHE A 150 -10.22 -5.61 -16.88
C PHE A 150 -10.16 -6.33 -18.24
N THR A 151 -9.19 -7.25 -18.39
CA THR A 151 -9.07 -8.07 -19.61
C THR A 151 -10.04 -9.24 -19.66
N LYS A 152 -10.52 -9.73 -18.51
CA LYS A 152 -11.42 -10.90 -18.44
C LYS A 152 -12.70 -10.61 -17.65
N GLN A 153 -12.59 -9.91 -16.54
CA GLN A 153 -13.72 -9.61 -15.65
C GLN A 153 -14.53 -8.41 -16.15
N HIS A 154 -15.78 -8.29 -15.70
CA HIS A 154 -16.60 -7.08 -15.87
C HIS A 154 -16.62 -6.53 -17.30
N GLN A 155 -16.76 -7.42 -18.28
CA GLN A 155 -16.82 -7.04 -19.69
C GLN A 155 -18.17 -6.38 -19.99
N VAL A 156 -18.15 -5.38 -20.86
CA VAL A 156 -19.39 -4.75 -21.33
C VAL A 156 -20.19 -5.70 -22.23
N ASN A 157 -21.49 -5.77 -22.00
CA ASN A 157 -22.43 -6.37 -22.94
C ASN A 157 -23.03 -5.28 -23.83
N THR A 158 -22.81 -5.37 -25.15
CA THR A 158 -23.24 -4.32 -26.08
C THR A 158 -24.67 -4.48 -26.59
N LYS A 159 -25.38 -5.58 -26.27
CA LYS A 159 -26.78 -5.79 -26.69
C LYS A 159 -27.78 -4.69 -26.27
N PRO A 160 -27.73 -4.14 -25.05
CA PRO A 160 -28.62 -3.05 -24.63
C PRO A 160 -28.23 -1.68 -25.19
N LEU A 161 -27.09 -1.54 -25.87
CA LEU A 161 -26.66 -0.26 -26.42
C LEU A 161 -27.49 0.12 -27.65
N HIS A 162 -27.79 1.40 -27.77
CA HIS A 162 -28.36 1.99 -28.98
C HIS A 162 -27.35 1.90 -30.12
N ALA A 163 -27.84 1.80 -31.36
CA ALA A 163 -27.01 1.74 -32.56
C ALA A 163 -26.16 2.99 -32.79
N ASP A 164 -26.32 4.06 -32.02
CA ASP A 164 -25.54 5.33 -32.04
C ASP A 164 -24.83 5.63 -30.72
N CYS A 165 -24.77 4.65 -29.80
CA CYS A 165 -24.19 4.85 -28.47
C CYS A 165 -22.75 5.41 -28.54
N LYS A 166 -22.46 6.40 -27.68
CA LYS A 166 -21.13 6.98 -27.48
C LYS A 166 -20.49 6.44 -26.20
N ILE A 167 -19.24 6.00 -26.32
CA ILE A 167 -18.44 5.55 -25.18
C ILE A 167 -17.46 6.68 -24.87
N ILE A 168 -17.61 7.33 -23.72
CA ILE A 168 -16.78 8.46 -23.31
C ILE A 168 -15.84 7.94 -22.22
N ASN A 169 -14.53 8.03 -22.47
CA ASN A 169 -13.51 7.60 -21.53
C ASN A 169 -12.72 8.81 -21.04
N VAL A 170 -12.86 9.14 -19.76
CA VAL A 170 -12.13 10.21 -19.10
C VAL A 170 -11.04 9.60 -18.24
N TYR A 171 -9.78 9.91 -18.53
CA TYR A 171 -8.65 9.31 -17.83
C TYR A 171 -7.64 10.37 -17.39
N ASN A 172 -6.94 10.07 -16.30
CA ASN A 172 -5.78 10.80 -15.83
C ASN A 172 -4.59 9.85 -15.86
N LYS A 173 -3.52 10.21 -16.56
CA LYS A 173 -2.29 9.43 -16.64
C LYS A 173 -1.72 9.09 -15.27
N TYR A 174 -1.88 9.99 -14.29
CA TYR A 174 -1.35 9.83 -12.92
C TYR A 174 -2.22 8.96 -12.00
N ASP A 175 -3.35 8.45 -12.49
CA ASP A 175 -4.25 7.58 -11.73
C ASP A 175 -3.71 6.14 -11.65
N LEU A 176 -3.10 5.81 -10.52
CA LEU A 176 -2.61 4.45 -10.22
C LEU A 176 -3.72 3.46 -9.84
N THR A 177 -4.99 3.83 -9.84
CA THR A 177 -6.08 2.88 -9.58
C THR A 177 -6.60 2.25 -10.87
N GLN A 178 -6.45 2.92 -12.01
CA GLN A 178 -6.86 2.39 -13.32
C GLN A 178 -5.96 1.26 -13.83
N ARG A 179 -4.81 1.06 -13.17
CA ARG A 179 -3.69 0.19 -13.54
C ARG A 179 -3.04 -0.29 -12.24
N VAL A 180 -2.26 -1.36 -12.21
CA VAL A 180 -1.52 -1.80 -11.00
C VAL A 180 -2.43 -2.24 -9.84
N ILE A 181 -3.09 -1.32 -9.14
CA ILE A 181 -3.86 -1.62 -7.93
C ILE A 181 -5.11 -2.43 -8.28
N ALA A 182 -5.84 -2.04 -9.33
CA ALA A 182 -7.05 -2.75 -9.73
C ALA A 182 -6.78 -4.14 -10.33
N ASP A 183 -5.54 -4.43 -10.75
CA ASP A 183 -5.17 -5.75 -11.28
C ASP A 183 -5.32 -6.84 -10.23
N PHE A 184 -5.19 -6.48 -8.95
CA PHE A 184 -5.32 -7.38 -7.82
C PHE A 184 -6.67 -7.14 -7.14
N SER A 185 -7.60 -8.07 -7.33
CA SER A 185 -8.79 -8.09 -6.47
C SER A 185 -8.38 -8.64 -5.09
N LEU A 186 -8.24 -7.74 -4.12
CA LEU A 186 -7.80 -8.07 -2.76
C LEU A 186 -8.98 -8.30 -1.82
N LEU A 187 -8.84 -9.31 -0.96
CA LEU A 187 -9.75 -9.52 0.14
C LEU A 187 -9.54 -8.45 1.25
N PRO A 188 -10.59 -8.04 1.98
CA PRO A 188 -10.52 -6.93 2.95
C PRO A 188 -9.54 -7.18 4.11
N PHE A 189 -8.46 -6.41 4.19
CA PHE A 189 -7.33 -6.70 5.10
C PHE A 189 -7.29 -5.84 6.36
N HIS A 190 -7.86 -4.64 6.37
CA HIS A 190 -7.60 -3.65 7.42
C HIS A 190 -8.19 -3.98 8.80
N ASP A 191 -9.40 -4.54 8.86
CA ASP A 191 -9.97 -5.08 10.11
C ASP A 191 -8.99 -6.03 10.80
N ALA A 192 -8.15 -6.73 10.02
CA ALA A 192 -7.15 -7.62 10.57
C ALA A 192 -5.96 -6.88 11.20
N PHE A 193 -5.51 -5.75 10.63
CA PHE A 193 -4.44 -4.96 11.23
C PHE A 193 -4.86 -4.33 12.56
N GLN A 194 -6.07 -3.77 12.63
CA GLN A 194 -6.60 -3.23 13.89
C GLN A 194 -6.76 -4.32 14.96
N ARG A 195 -7.34 -5.47 14.58
CA ARG A 195 -7.53 -6.60 15.51
C ARG A 195 -6.22 -7.28 15.91
N ALA A 196 -5.18 -7.16 15.09
CA ALA A 196 -3.86 -7.71 15.37
C ALA A 196 -2.96 -6.76 16.17
N GLU A 197 -3.48 -5.61 16.64
CA GLU A 197 -2.73 -4.62 17.43
C GLU A 197 -1.43 -4.20 16.72
N PHE A 198 -1.47 -3.99 15.40
CA PHE A 198 -0.27 -3.68 14.63
C PHE A 198 0.42 -2.37 15.08
N ASP A 199 -0.33 -1.42 15.62
CA ASP A 199 0.19 -0.18 16.20
C ASP A 199 1.09 -0.45 17.42
N ASP A 200 0.79 -1.47 18.21
CA ASP A 200 1.65 -1.89 19.32
C ASP A 200 2.95 -2.48 18.80
N PHE A 201 2.89 -3.28 17.72
CA PHE A 201 4.08 -3.81 17.07
C PHE A 201 4.98 -2.67 16.54
N THR A 202 4.42 -1.71 15.81
CA THR A 202 5.21 -0.58 15.28
C THR A 202 5.78 0.29 16.40
N THR A 203 5.02 0.50 17.48
CA THR A 203 5.49 1.19 18.69
C THR A 203 6.67 0.47 19.33
N GLN A 204 6.62 -0.86 19.47
CA GLN A 204 7.74 -1.64 20.01
C GLN A 204 8.95 -1.62 19.08
N LEU A 205 8.74 -1.79 17.77
CA LEU A 205 9.80 -1.73 16.77
C LEU A 205 10.55 -0.40 16.82
N SER A 206 9.83 0.72 17.04
CA SER A 206 10.44 2.06 17.15
C SER A 206 11.42 2.21 18.33
N LYS A 207 11.34 1.35 19.35
CA LYS A 207 12.25 1.31 20.50
C LYS A 207 13.54 0.55 20.21
N VAL A 208 13.60 -0.21 19.11
CA VAL A 208 14.81 -0.94 18.70
C VAL A 208 15.77 0.06 18.07
N LYS A 209 16.62 0.67 18.90
CA LYS A 209 17.65 1.62 18.46
C LYS A 209 18.97 1.30 19.13
N LEU A 210 20.00 1.03 18.34
CA LEU A 210 21.36 0.93 18.85
C LEU A 210 21.98 2.33 18.89
N ASN A 211 22.33 2.81 20.08
CA ASN A 211 23.09 4.05 20.21
C ASN A 211 24.55 3.85 19.73
N THR A 212 24.82 4.21 18.48
CA THR A 212 26.13 4.07 17.84
C THR A 212 27.22 4.91 18.50
N SER A 213 26.87 6.07 19.09
CA SER A 213 27.82 6.91 19.82
C SER A 213 28.32 6.25 21.11
N VAL A 214 27.45 5.51 21.81
CA VAL A 214 27.82 4.75 23.01
C VAL A 214 28.73 3.57 22.63
N LEU A 215 28.43 2.87 21.53
CA LEU A 215 29.29 1.83 20.97
C LEU A 215 30.69 2.36 20.64
N GLU A 216 30.76 3.47 19.90
CA GLU A 216 32.02 4.09 19.52
C GLU A 216 32.82 4.57 20.74
N SER A 217 32.16 5.22 21.71
CA SER A 217 32.79 5.70 22.95
C SER A 217 33.35 4.56 23.80
N GLY A 218 32.61 3.44 23.93
CA GLY A 218 33.06 2.24 24.62
C GLY A 218 34.31 1.65 23.98
N ILE A 219 34.27 1.37 22.68
CA ILE A 219 35.41 0.79 21.95
C ILE A 219 36.63 1.70 22.01
N LYS A 220 36.48 3.01 21.73
CA LYS A 220 37.59 3.98 21.74
C LYS A 220 38.20 4.21 23.12
N SER A 221 37.50 3.84 24.20
CA SER A 221 38.02 3.93 25.57
C SER A 221 38.99 2.79 25.94
N THR A 222 39.12 1.77 25.10
CA THR A 222 39.96 0.60 25.36
C THR A 222 41.42 0.96 25.50
N ARG A 223 42.06 0.54 26.60
CA ARG A 223 43.51 0.68 26.84
C ARG A 223 44.08 -0.61 27.42
N PRO A 224 45.38 -0.91 27.21
CA PRO A 224 46.06 -1.95 27.98
C PRO A 224 46.02 -1.58 29.46
N ARG A 225 45.57 -2.51 30.31
CA ARG A 225 45.61 -2.40 31.77
C ARG A 225 46.18 -3.68 32.35
N ASP A 226 47.09 -3.55 33.29
CA ASP A 226 47.55 -4.70 34.05
C ASP A 226 46.43 -5.15 34.99
N THR A 227 46.11 -6.43 34.93
CA THR A 227 45.06 -7.05 35.76
C THR A 227 45.63 -7.98 36.81
N ASP A 228 46.95 -8.18 36.81
CA ASP A 228 47.63 -8.91 37.87
C ASP A 228 47.78 -8.02 39.12
N LYS A 229 47.57 -8.60 40.29
CA LYS A 229 47.84 -7.95 41.59
C LYS A 229 49.16 -8.41 42.20
N SER A 230 49.86 -9.33 41.54
CA SER A 230 51.17 -9.85 41.91
C SER A 230 52.30 -9.17 41.10
N LEU A 231 53.55 -9.65 41.24
CA LEU A 231 54.73 -9.13 40.52
C LEU A 231 54.77 -9.55 39.02
N GLY A 232 53.78 -10.28 38.52
CA GLY A 232 53.62 -10.61 37.10
C GLY A 232 52.94 -9.50 36.31
N ILE A 233 53.22 -9.39 35.00
CA ILE A 233 52.53 -8.45 34.09
C ILE A 233 51.46 -9.23 33.33
N ASN A 234 50.18 -8.91 33.55
CA ASN A 234 49.04 -9.48 32.80
C ASN A 234 48.20 -8.38 32.15
N LEU A 235 48.70 -7.86 31.03
CA LEU A 235 48.04 -6.81 30.26
C LEU A 235 46.79 -7.33 29.54
N LYS A 236 45.64 -6.74 29.86
CA LYS A 236 44.39 -6.94 29.13
C LYS A 236 43.92 -5.63 28.50
N LEU A 237 43.32 -5.71 27.31
CA LEU A 237 42.66 -4.58 26.68
C LEU A 237 41.29 -4.36 27.33
N LEU A 238 41.22 -3.40 28.25
CA LEU A 238 40.00 -3.08 29.00
C LEU A 238 39.44 -1.73 28.56
N MET A 239 38.12 -1.67 28.38
CA MET A 239 37.38 -0.41 28.24
C MET A 239 37.39 0.36 29.57
N ASP A 240 37.14 1.66 29.50
CA ASP A 240 36.82 2.44 30.68
C ASP A 240 35.58 1.86 31.39
N PRO A 241 35.57 1.67 32.72
CA PRO A 241 34.46 1.01 33.42
C PRO A 241 33.10 1.68 33.20
N THR A 242 33.05 3.02 33.23
CA THR A 242 31.79 3.76 33.05
C THR A 242 31.31 3.66 31.61
N LYS A 243 32.21 3.83 30.63
CA LYS A 243 31.85 3.71 29.20
C LYS A 243 31.51 2.27 28.80
N GLY A 244 32.24 1.29 29.32
CA GLY A 244 31.99 -0.14 29.12
C GLY A 244 30.63 -0.54 29.71
N LYS A 245 30.32 -0.13 30.94
CA LYS A 245 29.00 -0.36 31.54
C LYS A 245 27.89 0.24 30.69
N ALA A 246 28.04 1.49 30.25
CA ALA A 246 27.06 2.16 29.39
C ALA A 246 26.83 1.42 28.07
N LEU A 247 27.89 0.88 27.46
CA LEU A 247 27.79 0.04 26.26
C LEU A 247 26.97 -1.23 26.51
N TYR A 248 27.30 -1.99 27.56
CA TYR A 248 26.55 -3.20 27.89
C TYR A 248 25.10 -2.91 28.28
N ASP A 249 24.83 -1.85 29.05
CA ASP A 249 23.46 -1.39 29.37
C ASP A 249 22.65 -1.11 28.09
N ASN A 250 23.24 -0.38 27.13
CA ASN A 250 22.62 -0.06 25.85
C ASN A 250 22.35 -1.31 25.00
N CYS A 251 23.30 -2.25 24.94
CA CYS A 251 23.13 -3.51 24.22
C CYS A 251 22.05 -4.41 24.84
N ILE A 252 22.03 -4.54 26.18
CA ILE A 252 21.00 -5.30 26.91
C ILE A 252 19.61 -4.71 26.66
N SER A 253 19.47 -3.38 26.75
CA SER A 253 18.20 -2.70 26.47
C SER A 253 17.75 -2.94 25.02
N THR A 254 18.68 -2.84 24.06
CA THR A 254 18.38 -3.10 22.64
C THR A 254 17.90 -4.53 22.43
N ILE A 255 18.58 -5.53 23.00
CA ILE A 255 18.20 -6.95 22.91
C ILE A 255 16.81 -7.19 23.50
N LYS A 256 16.50 -6.60 24.68
CA LYS A 256 15.17 -6.71 25.29
C LYS A 256 14.08 -6.08 24.42
N ASN A 257 14.36 -4.95 23.78
CA ASN A 257 13.42 -4.33 22.84
C ASN A 257 13.21 -5.19 21.58
N VAL A 258 14.26 -5.86 21.08
CA VAL A 258 14.14 -6.83 19.98
C VAL A 258 13.28 -8.03 20.40
N GLN A 259 13.50 -8.60 21.60
CA GLN A 259 12.65 -9.67 22.12
C GLN A 259 11.18 -9.25 22.22
N GLY A 260 10.91 -8.06 22.77
CA GLY A 260 9.54 -7.53 22.85
C GLY A 260 8.90 -7.31 21.48
N THR A 261 9.69 -6.89 20.48
CA THR A 261 9.23 -6.71 19.10
C THR A 261 8.90 -8.06 18.45
N ILE A 262 9.74 -9.09 18.66
CA ILE A 262 9.48 -10.45 18.15
C ILE A 262 8.23 -11.04 18.81
N ALA A 263 8.07 -10.88 20.12
CA ALA A 263 6.86 -11.34 20.83
C ALA A 263 5.59 -10.68 20.25
N LYS A 264 5.61 -9.36 20.04
CA LYS A 264 4.49 -8.66 19.39
C LYS A 264 4.28 -9.10 17.94
N ALA A 265 5.33 -9.34 17.17
CA ALA A 265 5.18 -9.91 15.83
C ALA A 265 4.48 -11.28 15.86
N ARG A 266 4.81 -12.14 16.83
CA ARG A 266 4.14 -13.45 17.00
C ARG A 266 2.68 -13.30 17.37
N GLU A 267 2.33 -12.33 18.23
CA GLU A 267 0.93 -12.00 18.55
C GLU A 267 0.17 -11.56 17.30
N VAL A 268 0.75 -10.67 16.48
CA VAL A 268 0.17 -10.25 15.19
C VAL A 268 -0.08 -11.46 14.30
N ILE A 269 0.91 -12.35 14.12
CA ILE A 269 0.77 -13.56 13.30
C ILE A 269 -0.35 -14.48 13.82
N CYS A 270 -0.46 -14.68 15.14
CA CYS A 270 -1.56 -15.43 15.73
C CYS A 270 -2.92 -14.77 15.44
N ALA A 271 -3.02 -13.45 15.59
CA ALA A 271 -4.25 -12.71 15.32
C ALA A 271 -4.67 -12.79 13.85
N LEU A 272 -3.72 -12.68 12.92
CA LEU A 272 -3.96 -12.85 11.47
C LEU A 272 -4.34 -14.29 11.09
N ASN A 273 -3.87 -15.28 11.86
CA ASN A 273 -4.22 -16.67 11.65
C ASN A 273 -5.60 -17.03 12.24
N ASN A 274 -6.11 -16.28 13.22
CA ASN A 274 -7.45 -16.53 13.76
C ASN A 274 -8.54 -16.32 12.69
N VAL A 275 -9.63 -17.07 12.80
CA VAL A 275 -10.79 -16.88 11.93
C VAL A 275 -11.45 -15.54 12.28
N ILE A 276 -11.38 -14.59 11.35
CA ILE A 276 -12.00 -13.30 11.48
C ILE A 276 -13.41 -13.39 10.91
N THR A 277 -14.41 -12.97 11.71
CA THR A 277 -15.78 -12.77 11.23
C THR A 277 -15.93 -11.33 10.75
N PHE A 278 -16.29 -11.21 9.48
CA PHE A 278 -16.53 -9.96 8.78
C PHE A 278 -18.03 -9.67 8.74
N ASN A 279 -18.40 -8.41 8.98
CA ASN A 279 -19.80 -7.99 8.94
C ASN A 279 -20.28 -7.96 7.50
N GLU A 280 -21.42 -8.60 7.24
CA GLU A 280 -22.08 -8.58 5.94
C GLU A 280 -23.21 -7.54 5.97
N PRO A 281 -23.26 -6.60 5.01
CA PRO A 281 -24.43 -5.75 4.82
C PRO A 281 -25.69 -6.60 4.62
N ALA A 282 -26.82 -6.21 5.20
CA ALA A 282 -28.07 -6.96 5.11
C ALA A 282 -28.50 -7.24 3.66
N GLU A 283 -28.16 -6.34 2.75
CA GLU A 283 -28.44 -6.40 1.32
C GLU A 283 -27.65 -7.51 0.59
N LEU A 284 -26.55 -7.97 1.19
CA LEU A 284 -25.67 -9.01 0.67
C LEU A 284 -25.82 -10.34 1.43
N ALA A 285 -26.82 -10.46 2.32
CA ALA A 285 -27.03 -11.62 3.19
C ALA A 285 -26.83 -12.98 2.49
N GLY A 286 -25.83 -13.74 2.92
CA GLY A 286 -25.54 -15.09 2.42
C GLY A 286 -24.79 -15.14 1.09
N LYS A 287 -24.29 -14.00 0.59
CA LYS A 287 -23.57 -13.90 -0.69
C LYS A 287 -22.07 -13.64 -0.51
N LEU A 288 -21.61 -13.30 0.70
CA LEU A 288 -20.20 -13.03 1.00
C LEU A 288 -19.57 -14.06 1.94
N ILE A 289 -18.25 -14.23 1.81
CA ILE A 289 -17.45 -15.04 2.73
C ILE A 289 -17.34 -14.28 4.07
N LYS A 290 -18.08 -14.74 5.08
CA LYS A 290 -18.13 -14.11 6.41
C LYS A 290 -16.96 -14.45 7.32
N LYS A 291 -16.39 -15.64 7.15
CA LYS A 291 -15.38 -16.20 8.06
C LYS A 291 -14.19 -16.61 7.25
N ARG A 292 -13.04 -15.98 7.49
CA ARG A 292 -11.78 -16.34 6.84
C ARG A 292 -10.60 -16.05 7.75
N GLN A 293 -9.52 -16.79 7.53
CA GLN A 293 -8.20 -16.47 8.08
C GLN A 293 -7.48 -15.55 7.09
N ILE A 294 -6.63 -14.66 7.59
CA ILE A 294 -5.80 -13.81 6.73
C ILE A 294 -4.57 -14.58 6.25
N ILE A 295 -3.99 -15.36 7.15
CA ILE A 295 -2.96 -16.33 6.81
C ILE A 295 -3.42 -17.71 7.27
N ASN A 296 -3.22 -18.70 6.42
CA ASN A 296 -3.53 -20.09 6.78
C ASN A 296 -2.55 -20.63 7.84
N ASN A 297 -2.87 -21.78 8.41
CA ASN A 297 -2.09 -22.38 9.50
C ASN A 297 -0.65 -22.73 9.09
N ASP A 298 -0.43 -23.17 7.84
CA ASP A 298 0.92 -23.47 7.34
C ASP A 298 1.79 -22.22 7.35
N LEU A 299 1.30 -21.13 6.77
CA LEU A 299 2.01 -19.87 6.71
C LEU A 299 2.25 -19.29 8.11
N ALA A 300 1.25 -19.34 9.00
CA ALA A 300 1.40 -18.91 10.39
C ALA A 300 2.48 -19.71 11.11
N ASN A 301 2.49 -21.03 10.98
CA ASN A 301 3.49 -21.91 11.59
C ASN A 301 4.90 -21.61 11.08
N ARG A 302 5.05 -21.33 9.78
CA ARG A 302 6.34 -20.93 9.19
C ARG A 302 6.82 -19.59 9.74
N PHE A 303 5.96 -18.58 9.84
CA PHE A 303 6.29 -17.31 10.51
C PHE A 303 6.71 -17.53 11.97
N GLN A 304 5.93 -18.31 12.73
CA GLN A 304 6.24 -18.60 14.14
C GLN A 304 7.57 -19.32 14.28
N ALA A 305 7.89 -20.28 13.40
CA ALA A 305 9.15 -21.01 13.43
C ALA A 305 10.36 -20.10 13.21
N GLU A 306 10.30 -19.21 12.21
CA GLU A 306 11.37 -18.24 11.94
C GLU A 306 11.55 -17.25 13.11
N LEU A 307 10.45 -16.69 13.63
CA LEU A 307 10.49 -15.76 14.76
C LEU A 307 11.02 -16.42 16.04
N LEU A 308 10.60 -17.66 16.33
CA LEU A 308 11.07 -18.42 17.48
C LEU A 308 12.56 -18.77 17.36
N ALA A 309 13.05 -19.06 16.16
CA ALA A 309 14.47 -19.31 15.93
C ALA A 309 15.32 -18.09 16.28
N ILE A 310 14.88 -16.89 15.86
CA ILE A 310 15.53 -15.62 16.21
C ILE A 310 15.43 -15.36 17.72
N GLU A 311 14.25 -15.51 18.32
CA GLU A 311 14.04 -15.29 19.76
C GLU A 311 14.94 -16.19 20.62
N THR A 312 14.94 -17.49 20.32
CA THR A 312 15.76 -18.48 21.04
C THR A 312 17.24 -18.16 20.95
N SER A 313 17.67 -17.61 19.82
CA SER A 313 19.07 -17.26 19.58
C SER A 313 19.56 -16.02 20.35
N LEU A 314 18.65 -15.17 20.85
CA LEU A 314 18.97 -13.97 21.65
C LEU A 314 19.36 -14.29 23.10
N SER A 315 18.76 -15.34 23.68
CA SER A 315 18.90 -15.66 25.10
C SER A 315 20.35 -15.86 25.58
N PRO A 316 21.22 -16.57 24.85
CA PRO A 316 22.62 -16.72 25.25
C PRO A 316 23.38 -15.39 25.29
N THR A 317 23.19 -14.52 24.29
CA THR A 317 23.83 -13.19 24.23
C THR A 317 23.36 -12.30 25.37
N LEU A 318 22.06 -12.31 25.68
CA LEU A 318 21.53 -11.53 26.81
C LEU A 318 22.17 -11.97 28.13
N LYS A 319 22.22 -13.29 28.39
CA LYS A 319 22.85 -13.84 29.60
C LYS A 319 24.33 -13.47 29.69
N ALA A 320 25.07 -13.57 28.58
CA ALA A 320 26.48 -13.21 28.53
C ALA A 320 26.69 -11.71 28.85
N PHE A 321 25.89 -10.83 28.25
CA PHE A 321 25.96 -9.39 28.54
C PHE A 321 25.57 -9.05 29.98
N GLU A 322 24.53 -9.67 30.55
CA GLU A 322 24.12 -9.44 31.94
C GLU A 322 25.18 -9.94 32.93
N ALA A 323 25.80 -11.09 32.65
CA ALA A 323 26.92 -11.61 33.45
C ALA A 323 28.13 -10.67 33.39
N ARG A 324 28.51 -10.20 32.19
CA ARG A 324 29.63 -9.25 32.04
C ARG A 324 29.35 -7.93 32.74
N ARG A 325 28.16 -7.38 32.55
CA ARG A 325 27.71 -6.16 33.21
C ARG A 325 27.89 -6.26 34.73
N SER A 326 27.52 -7.40 35.31
CA SER A 326 27.63 -7.67 36.75
C SER A 326 29.08 -7.84 37.22
N SER A 327 29.99 -8.29 36.35
CA SER A 327 31.41 -8.46 36.67
C SER A 327 32.18 -7.13 36.85
N GLY A 328 31.67 -6.03 36.30
CA GLY A 328 32.33 -4.72 36.33
C GLY A 328 33.61 -4.60 35.49
N GLN A 329 34.03 -5.66 34.79
CA GLN A 329 35.17 -5.64 33.87
C GLN A 329 34.69 -5.74 32.42
N TYR A 330 35.25 -4.92 31.54
CA TYR A 330 34.82 -4.79 30.15
C TYR A 330 36.00 -4.99 29.19
N PRO A 331 36.52 -6.22 29.04
CA PRO A 331 37.54 -6.50 28.04
C PRO A 331 36.98 -6.34 26.63
N LEU A 332 37.75 -5.71 25.74
CA LEU A 332 37.32 -5.50 24.35
C LEU A 332 36.99 -6.82 23.65
N MET A 333 37.85 -7.83 23.80
CA MET A 333 37.61 -9.15 23.23
C MET A 333 36.41 -9.85 23.88
N GLY A 334 36.21 -9.67 25.19
CA GLY A 334 35.03 -10.21 25.88
C GLY A 334 33.72 -9.61 25.37
N PHE A 335 33.69 -8.36 24.92
CA PHE A 335 32.51 -7.81 24.23
C PHE A 335 32.20 -8.57 22.95
N PHE A 336 33.22 -8.88 22.15
CA PHE A 336 33.02 -9.70 20.95
C PHE A 336 32.72 -11.15 21.27
N ASP A 337 33.23 -11.72 22.37
CA ASP A 337 32.90 -13.09 22.81
C ASP A 337 31.45 -13.17 23.30
N ASP A 338 31.03 -12.21 24.12
CA ASP A 338 29.68 -12.12 24.64
C ASP A 338 28.69 -11.82 23.48
N LEU A 339 29.12 -11.04 22.49
CA LEU A 339 28.41 -10.89 21.21
C LEU A 339 28.49 -12.18 20.38
N HIS A 340 29.60 -12.92 20.36
CA HIS A 340 29.85 -14.14 19.59
C HIS A 340 29.06 -15.35 20.10
N ALA A 341 28.55 -15.31 21.33
CA ALA A 341 27.42 -16.17 21.72
C ALA A 341 26.24 -16.09 20.71
N ALA A 342 26.24 -15.09 19.80
CA ALA A 342 25.37 -14.88 18.65
C ALA A 342 25.33 -16.00 17.61
N ARG A 343 24.60 -17.06 17.98
CA ARG A 343 23.65 -17.66 17.04
C ARG A 343 22.66 -16.61 16.49
N PHE A 344 22.40 -15.54 17.25
CA PHE A 344 21.45 -14.49 16.88
C PHE A 344 21.74 -13.73 15.60
N LEU A 345 22.92 -13.09 15.48
CA LEU A 345 23.20 -12.28 14.30
C LEU A 345 23.12 -13.11 13.02
N ARG A 346 23.54 -14.38 13.06
CA ARG A 346 23.38 -15.31 11.94
C ARG A 346 21.93 -15.71 11.71
N ALA A 347 21.14 -15.97 12.75
CA ALA A 347 19.73 -16.28 12.63
C ALA A 347 18.95 -15.10 12.00
N LEU A 348 19.22 -13.87 12.48
CA LEU A 348 18.65 -12.65 11.93
C LEU A 348 19.08 -12.43 10.47
N SER A 349 20.38 -12.58 10.18
CA SER A 349 20.91 -12.43 8.81
C SER A 349 20.29 -13.44 7.86
N ARG A 350 20.12 -14.70 8.29
CA ARG A 350 19.45 -15.74 7.50
C ARG A 350 17.99 -15.38 7.23
N PHE A 351 17.26 -14.95 8.25
CA PHE A 351 15.85 -14.59 8.11
C PHE A 351 15.65 -13.42 7.14
N LEU A 352 16.50 -12.40 7.24
CA LEU A 352 16.49 -11.22 6.38
C LEU A 352 17.18 -11.45 5.03
N GLN A 353 17.85 -12.58 4.82
CA GLN A 353 18.60 -12.80 3.60
C GLN A 353 17.68 -12.70 2.38
N VAL A 354 18.12 -11.98 1.35
CA VAL A 354 17.41 -11.86 0.08
C VAL A 354 18.38 -12.05 -1.06
N ASN A 355 17.99 -12.85 -2.07
CA ASN A 355 18.72 -12.98 -3.31
C ASN A 355 18.31 -11.84 -4.27
N PRO A 356 19.21 -10.93 -4.66
CA PRO A 356 18.85 -9.78 -5.50
C PRO A 356 18.31 -10.13 -6.89
N LYS A 357 18.62 -11.33 -7.41
CA LYS A 357 18.17 -11.77 -8.74
C LYS A 357 16.78 -12.40 -8.69
N THR A 358 16.51 -13.20 -7.67
CA THR A 358 15.23 -13.93 -7.55
C THR A 358 14.25 -13.25 -6.61
N LEU A 359 14.70 -12.25 -5.85
CA LEU A 359 13.93 -11.53 -4.81
C LEU A 359 13.34 -12.46 -3.74
N SER A 360 13.90 -13.66 -3.62
CA SER A 360 13.48 -14.70 -2.67
C SER A 360 14.46 -14.77 -1.51
N GLY A 361 13.93 -15.22 -0.37
CA GLY A 361 14.56 -15.17 0.94
C GLY A 361 13.50 -15.43 2.02
N PRO A 362 13.85 -15.88 3.24
CA PRO A 362 12.86 -16.34 4.20
C PRO A 362 11.76 -15.32 4.51
N LEU A 363 12.13 -14.07 4.85
CA LEU A 363 11.16 -13.00 5.08
C LEU A 363 10.39 -12.64 3.80
N CYS A 364 11.07 -12.50 2.66
CA CYS A 364 10.44 -12.14 1.38
C CYS A 364 9.42 -13.20 0.93
N ASP A 365 9.74 -14.48 1.10
CA ASP A 365 8.86 -15.59 0.76
C ASP A 365 7.63 -15.64 1.66
N LEU A 366 7.80 -15.32 2.95
CA LEU A 366 6.69 -15.23 3.89
C LEU A 366 5.77 -14.05 3.56
N ILE A 367 6.34 -12.87 3.25
CA ILE A 367 5.58 -11.69 2.81
C ILE A 367 4.78 -12.00 1.54
N ALA A 368 5.44 -12.56 0.52
CA ALA A 368 4.76 -12.90 -0.73
C ALA A 368 3.63 -13.91 -0.50
N ALA A 369 3.85 -14.93 0.32
CA ALA A 369 2.82 -15.90 0.69
C ALA A 369 1.64 -15.24 1.44
N THR A 370 1.88 -14.21 2.27
CA THR A 370 0.80 -13.43 2.88
C THR A 370 -0.05 -12.73 1.82
N PHE A 371 0.57 -12.08 0.83
CA PHE A 371 -0.16 -11.45 -0.28
C PHE A 371 -0.93 -12.47 -1.13
N GLU A 372 -0.32 -13.63 -1.44
CA GLU A 372 -0.97 -14.72 -2.17
C GLU A 372 -2.23 -15.23 -1.44
N ASN A 373 -2.23 -15.31 -0.11
CA ASN A 373 -3.42 -15.67 0.67
C ASN A 373 -4.54 -14.61 0.63
N GLN A 374 -4.22 -13.39 0.21
CA GLN A 374 -5.17 -12.27 0.15
C GLN A 374 -5.63 -11.92 -1.25
N LEU A 375 -4.98 -12.47 -2.27
CA LEU A 375 -5.32 -12.27 -3.65
C LEU A 375 -6.51 -13.16 -4.03
N GLN A 376 -7.67 -12.56 -4.24
CA GLN A 376 -8.85 -13.28 -4.73
C GLN A 376 -8.68 -13.64 -6.22
N SER A 377 -8.22 -12.68 -7.02
CA SER A 377 -7.93 -12.89 -8.43
C SER A 377 -7.00 -11.81 -8.96
N PHE A 378 -6.27 -12.16 -10.02
CA PHE A 378 -5.44 -11.24 -10.78
C PHE A 378 -5.95 -11.13 -12.22
N ASP A 379 -6.22 -9.92 -12.67
CA ASP A 379 -6.65 -9.62 -14.03
C ASP A 379 -6.18 -8.22 -14.41
N ASN A 380 -5.19 -8.14 -15.32
CA ASN A 380 -4.63 -6.88 -15.78
C ASN A 380 -5.72 -5.90 -16.20
N THR A 381 -5.49 -4.64 -15.88
CA THR A 381 -6.38 -3.54 -16.24
C THR A 381 -5.70 -2.57 -17.19
N SER A 382 -6.51 -1.75 -17.84
CA SER A 382 -6.05 -0.66 -18.68
C SER A 382 -6.89 0.58 -18.44
N ALA A 383 -6.35 1.75 -18.75
CA ALA A 383 -7.07 3.03 -18.67
C ALA A 383 -7.99 3.29 -19.88
N SER A 384 -8.03 2.36 -20.86
CA SER A 384 -8.81 2.52 -22.09
C SER A 384 -9.76 1.34 -22.32
N PRO A 385 -11.03 1.58 -22.69
CA PRO A 385 -12.00 0.52 -22.92
C PRO A 385 -11.80 -0.23 -24.25
N VAL A 386 -10.82 0.15 -25.09
CA VAL A 386 -10.66 -0.33 -26.48
C VAL A 386 -10.72 -1.85 -26.58
N SER A 387 -10.05 -2.59 -25.68
CA SER A 387 -10.03 -4.05 -25.70
C SER A 387 -11.43 -4.68 -25.53
N GLN A 388 -12.29 -4.09 -24.70
CA GLN A 388 -13.64 -4.58 -24.43
C GLN A 388 -14.60 -4.34 -25.60
N TYR A 389 -14.35 -3.32 -26.43
CA TYR A 389 -15.19 -2.97 -27.58
C TYR A 389 -14.61 -3.42 -28.93
N ALA A 390 -13.37 -3.91 -28.99
CA ALA A 390 -12.63 -4.19 -30.22
C ALA A 390 -13.38 -5.08 -31.24
N LYS A 391 -14.21 -6.02 -30.77
CA LYS A 391 -15.00 -6.95 -31.59
C LYS A 391 -16.47 -6.53 -31.74
N THR A 392 -16.78 -5.26 -31.52
CA THR A 392 -18.15 -4.73 -31.51
C THR A 392 -18.29 -3.57 -32.50
N PRO A 393 -19.51 -3.23 -32.94
CA PRO A 393 -19.75 -2.04 -33.78
C PRO A 393 -19.36 -0.70 -33.12
N PHE A 394 -19.05 -0.71 -31.83
CA PHE A 394 -18.73 0.49 -31.05
C PHE A 394 -17.23 0.78 -30.94
N ALA A 395 -16.35 -0.06 -31.52
CA ALA A 395 -14.90 0.12 -31.45
C ALA A 395 -14.43 1.53 -31.86
N ASN A 396 -15.05 2.09 -32.91
CA ASN A 396 -14.73 3.42 -33.44
C ASN A 396 -15.53 4.57 -32.80
N ARG A 397 -16.16 4.33 -31.64
CA ARG A 397 -17.05 5.30 -30.96
C ARG A 397 -16.60 5.64 -29.56
N ILE A 398 -15.38 5.26 -29.23
CA ILE A 398 -14.70 5.65 -28.02
C ILE A 398 -14.20 7.08 -28.21
N VAL A 399 -14.60 7.96 -27.29
CA VAL A 399 -14.15 9.34 -27.21
C VAL A 399 -13.27 9.44 -25.97
N ASP A 400 -11.96 9.41 -26.20
CA ASP A 400 -10.99 9.60 -25.13
C ASP A 400 -10.83 11.08 -24.78
N ILE A 401 -10.79 11.35 -23.48
CA ILE A 401 -10.66 12.68 -22.88
C ILE A 401 -9.59 12.59 -21.79
N ASP A 402 -8.42 13.12 -22.14
CA ASP A 402 -7.28 13.22 -21.25
C ASP A 402 -7.43 14.44 -20.32
N VAL A 403 -7.51 14.20 -19.02
CA VAL A 403 -7.59 15.26 -17.99
C VAL A 403 -6.30 15.35 -17.16
N THR A 404 -5.20 14.76 -17.63
CA THR A 404 -3.91 14.74 -16.92
C THR A 404 -3.41 16.14 -16.59
N LYS A 405 -3.64 17.13 -17.46
CA LYS A 405 -3.23 18.53 -17.23
C LYS A 405 -3.99 19.23 -16.11
N GLU A 406 -5.14 18.69 -15.73
CA GLU A 406 -5.97 19.22 -14.64
C GLU A 406 -5.52 18.67 -13.28
N ASP A 407 -4.67 17.64 -13.29
CA ASP A 407 -3.98 17.17 -12.11
C ASP A 407 -2.86 18.14 -11.74
N THR A 408 -2.89 18.66 -10.52
CA THR A 408 -1.86 19.59 -10.01
C THR A 408 -0.45 19.01 -10.10
N TYR A 409 -0.28 17.70 -10.13
CA TYR A 409 1.03 17.07 -10.30
C TYR A 409 1.67 17.36 -11.67
N ALA A 410 0.87 17.62 -12.71
CA ALA A 410 1.37 17.92 -14.06
C ALA A 410 2.30 19.15 -14.10
N GLN A 411 2.12 20.10 -13.18
CA GLN A 411 2.90 21.33 -13.13
C GLN A 411 4.38 21.12 -12.74
N PHE A 412 4.72 19.96 -12.15
CA PHE A 412 6.07 19.67 -11.68
C PHE A 412 6.96 19.04 -12.76
N HIS A 413 6.40 18.73 -13.93
CA HIS A 413 7.15 18.17 -15.07
C HIS A 413 7.93 16.88 -14.75
N LEU A 414 7.38 16.04 -13.86
CA LEU A 414 7.98 14.76 -13.43
C LEU A 414 7.47 13.55 -14.25
N ASP A 415 6.94 13.80 -15.46
CA ASP A 415 6.40 12.76 -16.35
C ASP A 415 7.38 11.62 -16.63
N THR A 416 8.65 11.94 -16.88
CA THR A 416 9.66 10.92 -17.19
C THR A 416 9.90 9.96 -16.00
N ALA A 417 9.90 10.48 -14.77
CA ALA A 417 10.04 9.67 -13.58
C ALA A 417 8.79 8.81 -13.38
N TYR A 418 7.61 9.39 -13.53
CA TYR A 418 6.33 8.70 -13.46
C TYR A 418 6.21 7.57 -14.50
N ASP A 419 6.55 7.84 -15.76
CA ASP A 419 6.50 6.86 -16.85
C ASP A 419 7.46 5.69 -16.62
N LYS A 420 8.65 5.98 -16.08
CA LYS A 420 9.59 4.93 -15.69
C LYS A 420 9.06 4.08 -14.53
N PHE A 421 8.35 4.70 -13.60
CA PHE A 421 7.77 4.02 -12.44
C PHE A 421 6.62 3.11 -12.86
N VAL A 422 5.63 3.64 -13.55
CA VAL A 422 4.48 2.87 -14.04
C VAL A 422 4.93 1.81 -15.05
N GLY A 423 5.84 2.15 -15.97
CA GLY A 423 6.35 1.19 -16.95
C GLY A 423 7.14 0.03 -16.33
N ARG A 424 7.64 0.15 -15.09
CA ARG A 424 8.20 -0.99 -14.34
C ARG A 424 7.09 -1.86 -13.75
N LEU A 425 6.09 -1.26 -13.12
CA LEU A 425 4.95 -1.98 -12.56
C LEU A 425 4.22 -2.81 -13.62
N GLU A 426 3.92 -2.20 -14.79
CA GLU A 426 3.31 -2.88 -15.92
C GLU A 426 4.12 -4.09 -16.42
N LYS A 427 5.45 -3.96 -16.45
CA LYS A 427 6.32 -5.07 -16.84
C LYS A 427 6.27 -6.21 -15.82
N CYS A 428 6.12 -5.90 -14.53
CA CYS A 428 5.93 -6.92 -13.50
C CYS A 428 4.57 -7.60 -13.65
N GLU A 429 3.49 -6.84 -13.85
CA GLU A 429 2.13 -7.34 -14.06
C GLU A 429 2.04 -8.28 -15.27
N VAL A 430 2.63 -7.88 -16.40
CA VAL A 430 2.66 -8.72 -17.62
C VAL A 430 3.39 -10.05 -17.38
N ARG A 431 4.46 -10.06 -16.58
CA ARG A 431 5.16 -11.31 -16.25
C ARG A 431 4.38 -12.14 -15.24
N TYR A 432 3.82 -11.50 -14.22
CA TYR A 432 2.96 -12.14 -13.22
C TYR A 432 1.73 -12.79 -13.87
N ALA A 433 1.10 -12.14 -14.86
CA ALA A 433 -0.01 -12.70 -15.62
C ALA A 433 0.30 -14.05 -16.30
N ARG A 434 1.57 -14.31 -16.63
CA ARG A 434 2.00 -15.49 -17.38
C ARG A 434 2.34 -16.69 -16.48
N SER A 435 2.93 -16.44 -15.33
CA SER A 435 3.51 -17.48 -14.47
C SER A 435 2.99 -17.47 -13.03
N SER A 436 2.29 -16.40 -12.62
CA SER A 436 1.96 -16.08 -11.23
C SER A 436 3.16 -16.22 -10.28
N GLY A 437 4.36 -15.91 -10.78
CA GLY A 437 5.61 -16.16 -10.08
C GLY A 437 5.80 -15.22 -8.89
N ARG A 438 6.19 -15.79 -7.75
CA ARG A 438 6.53 -15.04 -6.52
C ARG A 438 7.53 -13.90 -6.76
N THR A 439 8.53 -14.15 -7.60
CA THR A 439 9.55 -13.15 -7.96
C THR A 439 8.92 -11.89 -8.54
N ASP A 440 7.93 -12.02 -9.42
CA ASP A 440 7.28 -10.87 -10.06
C ASP A 440 6.39 -10.09 -9.09
N LEU A 441 5.73 -10.79 -8.16
CA LEU A 441 4.99 -10.15 -7.06
C LEU A 441 5.93 -9.36 -6.14
N MET A 442 7.06 -9.94 -5.75
CA MET A 442 8.06 -9.25 -4.95
C MET A 442 8.70 -8.08 -5.72
N ASP A 443 8.89 -8.20 -7.02
CA ASP A 443 9.41 -7.11 -7.86
C ASP A 443 8.45 -5.92 -7.88
N LEU A 444 7.14 -6.18 -7.95
CA LEU A 444 6.10 -5.16 -7.83
C LEU A 444 6.12 -4.50 -6.44
N ILE A 445 6.16 -5.29 -5.36
CA ILE A 445 6.22 -4.78 -3.98
C ILE A 445 7.48 -3.93 -3.77
N PHE A 446 8.66 -4.39 -4.18
CA PHE A 446 9.88 -3.62 -4.05
C PHE A 446 9.87 -2.35 -4.92
N THR A 447 9.19 -2.36 -6.07
CA THR A 447 9.03 -1.17 -6.91
C THR A 447 8.14 -0.12 -6.23
N LEU A 448 7.05 -0.54 -5.59
CA LEU A 448 6.22 0.35 -4.78
C LEU A 448 7.02 0.92 -3.58
N LEU A 449 7.68 0.05 -2.82
CA LEU A 449 8.47 0.44 -1.64
C LEU A 449 9.62 1.39 -1.99
N ALA A 450 10.34 1.14 -3.09
CA ALA A 450 11.46 1.97 -3.53
C ALA A 450 11.05 3.42 -3.84
N ASN A 451 9.79 3.64 -4.17
CA ASN A 451 9.24 4.94 -4.54
C ASN A 451 8.26 5.50 -3.48
N HIS A 452 8.28 4.92 -2.28
CA HIS A 452 7.58 5.46 -1.11
C HIS A 452 8.56 6.27 -0.26
N ALA A 453 8.30 7.58 -0.07
CA ALA A 453 9.25 8.49 0.57
C ALA A 453 9.77 8.06 1.96
N PRO A 454 8.94 7.54 2.89
CA PRO A 454 9.43 7.03 4.17
C PRO A 454 10.45 5.90 4.04
N VAL A 455 10.27 5.01 3.06
CA VAL A 455 11.20 3.91 2.79
C VAL A 455 12.49 4.45 2.18
N SER A 456 12.41 5.41 1.25
CA SER A 456 13.59 6.06 0.67
C SER A 456 14.45 6.74 1.74
N ALA A 457 13.82 7.44 2.70
CA ALA A 457 14.51 8.02 3.85
C ALA A 457 15.16 6.94 4.73
N MET A 458 14.44 5.85 5.01
CA MET A 458 14.96 4.71 5.77
C MET A 458 16.18 4.06 5.09
N ILE A 459 16.15 3.87 3.77
CA ILE A 459 17.28 3.33 2.99
C ILE A 459 18.53 4.22 3.15
N SER A 460 18.35 5.54 3.11
CA SER A 460 19.45 6.50 3.31
C SER A 460 20.07 6.34 4.70
N GLU A 461 19.24 6.24 5.75
CA GLU A 461 19.71 6.02 7.13
C GLU A 461 20.36 4.63 7.33
N TRP A 462 19.83 3.59 6.70
CA TRP A 462 20.43 2.26 6.70
C TRP A 462 21.80 2.28 6.02
N GLY A 463 21.92 2.97 4.89
CA GLY A 463 23.20 3.20 4.22
C GLY A 463 24.24 3.86 5.15
N LYS A 464 23.87 4.91 5.87
CA LYS A 464 24.74 5.56 6.87
C LYS A 464 25.12 4.63 8.02
N THR A 465 24.17 3.83 8.49
CA THR A 465 24.36 2.87 9.57
C THR A 465 25.35 1.78 9.18
N VAL A 466 25.19 1.19 7.98
CA VAL A 466 26.13 0.20 7.42
C VAL A 466 27.52 0.79 7.27
N VAL A 467 27.65 2.02 6.76
CA VAL A 467 28.95 2.72 6.65
C VAL A 467 29.59 2.91 8.03
N THR A 468 28.79 3.23 9.05
CA THR A 468 29.28 3.41 10.43
C THR A 468 29.78 2.10 11.03
N PHE A 469 29.02 1.00 10.88
CA PHE A 469 29.47 -0.32 11.30
C PHE A 469 30.75 -0.74 10.59
N ARG A 470 30.86 -0.48 9.29
CA ARG A 470 32.08 -0.75 8.52
C ARG A 470 33.28 -0.02 9.09
N ARG A 471 33.17 1.28 9.37
CA ARG A 471 34.25 2.08 9.98
C ARG A 471 34.66 1.54 11.36
N ILE A 472 33.69 1.09 12.16
CA ILE A 472 33.97 0.49 13.46
C ILE A 472 34.74 -0.83 13.28
N LEU A 473 34.29 -1.69 12.37
CA LEU A 473 34.99 -2.93 12.03
C LEU A 473 36.41 -2.66 11.55
N ASP A 474 36.59 -1.71 10.64
CA ASP A 474 37.92 -1.31 10.12
C ASP A 474 38.84 -0.83 11.27
N ALA A 475 38.31 -0.02 12.19
CA ALA A 475 39.07 0.46 13.34
C ALA A 475 39.47 -0.67 14.29
N ILE A 476 38.59 -1.65 14.53
CA ILE A 476 38.88 -2.84 15.32
C ILE A 476 39.99 -3.65 14.65
N VAL A 477 39.90 -3.87 13.33
CA VAL A 477 40.92 -4.61 12.58
C VAL A 477 42.28 -3.92 12.67
N LEU A 478 42.33 -2.60 12.47
CA LEU A 478 43.56 -1.82 12.60
C LEU A 478 44.14 -1.90 14.01
N LEU A 479 43.30 -1.83 15.05
CA LEU A 479 43.73 -1.93 16.44
C LEU A 479 44.28 -3.33 16.76
N LEU A 480 43.64 -4.39 16.26
CA LEU A 480 44.13 -5.77 16.43
C LEU A 480 45.45 -5.99 15.67
N LYS A 481 45.62 -5.41 14.47
CA LYS A 481 46.89 -5.42 13.71
C LYS A 481 48.00 -4.71 14.49
N ALA A 482 47.74 -3.48 14.97
CA ALA A 482 48.73 -2.67 15.68
C ALA A 482 49.27 -3.35 16.96
N ASN A 483 48.43 -4.14 17.63
CA ASN A 483 48.80 -4.86 18.86
C ASN A 483 49.37 -6.27 18.60
N LYS A 484 49.61 -6.67 17.34
CA LYS A 484 50.08 -8.02 16.95
C LYS A 484 49.19 -9.16 17.49
N ILE A 485 47.90 -8.90 17.69
CA ILE A 485 46.94 -9.88 18.19
C ILE A 485 46.41 -10.76 17.04
N LEU A 486 46.54 -10.30 15.80
CA LEU A 486 46.18 -11.09 14.62
C LEU A 486 47.30 -12.05 14.23
N PRO A 487 46.94 -13.27 13.76
CA PRO A 487 47.93 -14.22 13.26
C PRO A 487 48.71 -13.62 12.06
N PRO A 488 49.98 -14.01 11.86
CA PRO A 488 50.90 -13.35 10.91
C PRO A 488 50.40 -13.28 9.46
N ASN A 489 49.59 -14.26 9.05
CA ASN A 489 48.98 -14.35 7.73
C ASN A 489 47.91 -13.27 7.46
N LEU A 490 47.35 -12.62 8.50
CA LEU A 490 46.35 -11.54 8.37
C LEU A 490 46.97 -10.13 8.44
N ILE A 491 48.26 -10.02 8.79
CA ILE A 491 48.99 -8.75 8.89
C ILE A 491 49.23 -8.14 7.51
N ALA A 492 49.38 -8.98 6.47
CA ALA A 492 49.69 -8.58 5.10
C ALA A 492 48.49 -8.09 4.25
N LEU A 493 47.27 -8.08 4.80
CA LEU A 493 46.07 -7.68 4.05
C LEU A 493 46.07 -6.17 3.72
N PRO A 494 45.75 -5.75 2.47
CA PRO A 494 45.76 -4.35 2.05
C PRO A 494 44.78 -3.48 2.85
N THR A 495 45.07 -2.19 2.97
CA THR A 495 44.23 -1.16 3.63
C THR A 495 43.06 -0.66 2.77
N ASP A 496 42.77 -1.29 1.64
CA ASP A 496 41.63 -0.92 0.77
C ASP A 496 40.30 -1.31 1.46
N PRO A 497 39.45 -0.33 1.86
CA PRO A 497 38.22 -0.58 2.60
C PRO A 497 37.23 -1.51 1.89
N VAL A 498 37.27 -1.57 0.55
CA VAL A 498 36.37 -2.41 -0.26
C VAL A 498 36.82 -3.86 -0.27
N LYS A 499 38.13 -4.11 -0.31
CA LYS A 499 38.73 -5.45 -0.24
C LYS A 499 38.78 -5.99 1.19
N LEU A 500 38.99 -5.13 2.18
CA LEU A 500 39.11 -5.50 3.59
C LEU A 500 37.87 -6.20 4.11
N PHE A 501 36.67 -5.89 3.63
CA PHE A 501 35.43 -6.57 4.03
C PHE A 501 35.26 -7.94 3.36
N ARG A 502 35.62 -8.03 2.07
CA ARG A 502 35.61 -9.28 1.32
C ARG A 502 36.70 -10.25 1.83
N GLU A 503 37.80 -9.71 2.36
CA GLU A 503 38.90 -10.46 2.97
C GLU A 503 38.80 -10.56 4.51
N ALA A 504 37.97 -9.75 5.18
CA ALA A 504 37.57 -9.92 6.59
C ALA A 504 36.64 -11.12 6.77
N SER A 505 36.02 -11.59 5.69
CA SER A 505 35.49 -12.96 5.64
C SER A 505 36.59 -14.02 5.90
N GLY A 506 37.87 -13.67 5.69
CA GLY A 506 39.08 -14.42 6.07
C GLY A 506 39.61 -14.11 7.49
N MET A 507 39.06 -13.13 8.20
CA MET A 507 39.24 -12.95 9.66
C MET A 507 38.36 -13.93 10.47
N ILE A 508 38.32 -15.17 9.99
CA ILE A 508 37.54 -16.31 10.46
C ILE A 508 37.79 -16.63 11.95
N SER A 509 38.86 -16.08 12.53
CA SER A 509 39.20 -16.30 13.94
C SER A 509 38.29 -15.58 14.95
N ILE A 510 37.42 -14.63 14.54
CA ILE A 510 36.46 -13.95 15.44
C ILE A 510 35.05 -14.01 14.86
N PRO A 511 34.23 -15.02 15.21
CA PRO A 511 33.01 -15.27 14.43
C PRO A 511 31.86 -14.27 14.67
N ALA A 512 31.93 -13.41 15.70
CA ALA A 512 31.04 -12.24 15.83
C ALA A 512 31.24 -11.21 14.70
N VAL A 513 32.49 -10.98 14.30
CA VAL A 513 32.81 -10.04 13.20
C VAL A 513 32.25 -10.57 11.89
N ALA A 514 32.39 -11.87 11.63
CA ALA A 514 31.80 -12.51 10.46
C ALA A 514 30.27 -12.38 10.42
N ALA A 515 29.58 -12.60 11.56
CA ALA A 515 28.13 -12.49 11.63
C ALA A 515 27.63 -11.04 11.45
N LEU A 516 28.37 -10.04 11.95
CA LEU A 516 28.08 -8.62 11.67
C LEU A 516 28.29 -8.29 10.19
N ALA A 517 29.32 -8.85 9.57
CA ALA A 517 29.59 -8.65 8.15
C ALA A 517 28.48 -9.26 7.27
N GLU A 518 28.01 -10.47 7.60
CA GLU A 518 26.85 -11.11 6.97
C GLU A 518 25.59 -10.22 7.05
N LEU A 519 25.28 -9.68 8.23
CA LEU A 519 24.13 -8.80 8.41
C LEU A 519 24.24 -7.51 7.58
N CYS A 520 25.43 -6.91 7.53
CA CYS A 520 25.67 -5.73 6.70
C CYS A 520 25.46 -6.04 5.21
N ALA A 521 25.94 -7.20 4.72
CA ALA A 521 25.74 -7.62 3.34
C ALA A 521 24.25 -7.81 3.00
N VAL A 522 23.45 -8.29 3.94
CA VAL A 522 21.99 -8.39 3.78
C VAL A 522 21.35 -6.99 3.63
N PHE A 523 21.73 -6.02 4.47
CA PHE A 523 21.23 -4.66 4.33
C PHE A 523 21.68 -4.01 3.02
N GLU A 524 22.92 -4.23 2.59
CA GLU A 524 23.41 -3.76 1.28
C GLU A 524 22.60 -4.37 0.12
N ALA A 525 22.20 -5.64 0.22
CA ALA A 525 21.35 -6.28 -0.78
C ALA A 525 19.97 -5.58 -0.88
N TYR A 526 19.30 -5.30 0.24
CA TYR A 526 18.04 -4.54 0.23
C TYR A 526 18.22 -3.12 -0.33
N VAL A 527 19.26 -2.40 0.11
CA VAL A 527 19.58 -1.06 -0.40
C VAL A 527 19.81 -1.11 -1.92
N GLY A 528 20.51 -2.12 -2.42
CA GLY A 528 20.74 -2.34 -3.85
C GLY A 528 19.46 -2.61 -4.63
N ILE A 529 18.63 -3.55 -4.15
CA ILE A 529 17.32 -3.90 -4.74
C ILE A 529 16.42 -2.66 -4.85
N LEU A 530 16.35 -1.86 -3.79
CA LEU A 530 15.50 -0.67 -3.74
C LEU A 530 16.06 0.46 -4.62
N LYS A 531 17.38 0.70 -4.61
CA LYS A 531 18.02 1.70 -5.50
C LYS A 531 17.83 1.36 -6.98
N GLU A 532 17.94 0.10 -7.35
CA GLU A 532 17.72 -0.36 -8.73
C GLU A 532 16.29 -0.05 -9.23
N ARG A 533 15.32 -0.03 -8.30
CA ARG A 533 13.88 0.18 -8.55
C ARG A 533 13.41 1.61 -8.35
N GLY A 534 14.21 2.44 -7.69
CA GLY A 534 13.94 3.87 -7.56
C GLY A 534 13.95 4.58 -8.91
N VAL A 535 13.02 5.51 -9.11
CA VAL A 535 12.94 6.31 -10.34
C VAL A 535 13.50 7.72 -10.21
N GLY A 536 14.07 8.05 -9.04
CA GLY A 536 14.51 9.40 -8.71
C GLY A 536 13.41 10.14 -7.96
N GLN A 537 13.21 11.41 -8.30
CA GLN A 537 12.17 12.22 -7.67
C GLN A 537 10.81 11.95 -8.32
N LEU A 538 9.91 11.37 -7.53
CA LEU A 538 8.50 11.17 -7.87
C LEU A 538 7.58 12.05 -7.01
N GLU A 539 8.04 12.40 -5.81
CA GLU A 539 7.26 13.14 -4.82
C GLU A 539 7.81 14.57 -4.67
N VAL A 540 6.90 15.55 -4.55
CA VAL A 540 7.20 16.97 -4.34
C VAL A 540 6.45 17.44 -3.10
N THR A 541 7.18 17.77 -2.06
CA THR A 541 6.63 18.51 -0.92
C THR A 541 6.73 20.01 -1.26
N PRO A 542 5.62 20.73 -1.41
CA PRO A 542 5.68 22.18 -1.58
C PRO A 542 6.39 22.78 -0.37
N LEU A 543 7.27 23.75 -0.59
CA LEU A 543 7.68 24.64 0.49
C LEU A 543 6.42 25.31 0.99
N SER A 544 5.99 24.96 2.20
CA SER A 544 4.81 25.55 2.82
C SER A 544 4.98 27.06 2.85
N SER A 545 4.10 27.77 2.16
CA SER A 545 3.97 29.21 2.34
C SER A 545 3.65 29.45 3.83
N PRO A 546 4.33 30.37 4.54
CA PRO A 546 4.19 30.56 6.00
C PRO A 546 2.75 30.86 6.48
N ILE A 547 1.83 31.10 5.55
CA ILE A 547 0.46 31.56 5.79
C ILE A 547 -0.52 30.40 6.08
N LEU A 548 -0.16 29.14 5.80
CA LEU A 548 -1.05 27.99 6.05
C LEU A 548 -0.91 27.34 7.44
N GLN A 549 0.02 27.83 8.29
CA GLN A 549 0.17 27.33 9.67
C GLN A 549 -0.74 28.04 10.69
N THR A 550 -1.44 29.13 10.31
CA THR A 550 -2.23 29.94 11.25
C THR A 550 -3.69 29.53 11.45
N THR A 551 -4.19 28.46 10.82
CA THR A 551 -5.56 27.95 11.05
C THR A 551 -5.65 26.65 11.84
N GLN A 552 -4.52 26.11 12.33
CA GLN A 552 -4.51 24.92 13.20
C GLN A 552 -4.45 25.22 14.71
N GLY A 553 -4.64 26.48 15.12
CA GLY A 553 -4.75 26.86 16.53
C GLY A 553 -6.01 27.67 16.80
N GLN A 554 -6.82 27.20 17.77
CA GLN A 554 -8.03 27.81 18.35
C GLN A 554 -9.34 27.61 17.53
N ALA A 555 -10.46 27.12 18.07
CA ALA A 555 -10.90 26.98 19.45
C ALA A 555 -11.85 25.78 19.60
N SER A 556 -11.59 24.92 20.59
CA SER A 556 -12.57 23.99 21.12
C SER A 556 -13.57 24.77 22.00
N LEU A 557 -14.63 25.32 21.40
CA LEU A 557 -15.81 25.71 22.15
C LEU A 557 -16.51 24.42 22.60
N ARG A 558 -16.32 24.06 23.87
CA ARG A 558 -17.01 22.94 24.52
C ARG A 558 -18.50 23.28 24.62
N PHE A 559 -19.29 22.76 23.69
CA PHE A 559 -20.74 22.64 23.87
C PHE A 559 -21.03 21.32 24.60
N PRO A 560 -21.82 21.33 25.70
CA PRO A 560 -22.23 20.13 26.38
C PRO A 560 -23.42 19.53 25.63
N TYR A 561 -23.15 18.81 24.55
CA TYR A 561 -24.09 17.84 24.01
C TYR A 561 -23.32 16.53 23.80
N GLN A 562 -23.75 15.48 24.51
CA GLN A 562 -23.39 14.10 24.19
C GLN A 562 -23.88 13.80 22.78
N THR A 563 -23.03 14.02 21.79
CA THR A 563 -23.21 13.52 20.44
C THR A 563 -22.67 12.10 20.41
N ALA A 564 -23.43 11.19 19.81
CA ALA A 564 -22.96 9.85 19.50
C ALA A 564 -21.60 9.95 18.80
N ALA A 565 -20.66 9.07 19.16
CA ALA A 565 -19.34 9.03 18.55
C ALA A 565 -19.46 9.09 17.01
N PRO A 566 -18.70 9.96 16.32
CA PRO A 566 -18.75 10.03 14.87
C PRO A 566 -18.48 8.64 14.28
N SER A 567 -19.19 8.31 13.20
CA SER A 567 -18.92 7.10 12.42
C SER A 567 -17.42 7.00 12.10
N PRO A 568 -16.80 5.82 12.14
CA PRO A 568 -15.41 5.63 11.71
C PRO A 568 -15.12 6.23 10.31
N LEU A 569 -16.11 6.26 9.42
CA LEU A 569 -15.98 6.93 8.12
C LEU A 569 -15.88 8.46 8.21
N ALA A 570 -16.51 9.09 9.20
CA ALA A 570 -16.40 10.53 9.42
C ALA A 570 -15.03 10.91 10.01
N LEU A 571 -14.43 10.00 10.80
CA LEU A 571 -13.05 10.11 11.27
C LEU A 571 -12.04 9.89 10.12
N ALA A 572 -12.21 8.83 9.33
CA ALA A 572 -11.42 8.59 8.12
C ALA A 572 -11.56 9.74 7.10
N ARG A 573 -12.72 10.40 7.07
CA ARG A 573 -12.94 11.61 6.26
C ARG A 573 -12.31 12.88 6.84
N GLN A 574 -12.21 13.02 8.17
CA GLN A 574 -11.48 14.11 8.82
C GLN A 574 -9.96 13.97 8.69
N ASP A 575 -9.46 12.74 8.55
CA ASP A 575 -8.06 12.45 8.21
C ASP A 575 -7.74 12.63 6.71
N PHE A 576 -8.69 13.07 5.86
CA PHE A 576 -8.41 13.61 4.51
C PHE A 576 -7.75 14.99 4.59
N ALA A 577 -6.66 15.12 5.35
CA ALA A 577 -5.66 16.09 4.97
C ALA A 577 -5.18 15.69 3.56
N PRO A 578 -5.26 16.57 2.54
CA PRO A 578 -4.60 16.29 1.27
C PRO A 578 -3.15 15.90 1.60
N PRO A 579 -2.60 14.85 0.95
CA PRO A 579 -1.23 14.44 1.23
C PRO A 579 -0.35 15.68 1.17
N VAL A 580 0.51 15.84 2.17
CA VAL A 580 1.40 17.01 2.34
C VAL A 580 2.33 17.17 1.12
N SER A 581 2.37 16.16 0.24
CA SER A 581 3.16 16.07 -0.98
C SER A 581 2.34 15.65 -2.20
N TYR A 582 2.74 16.18 -3.35
CA TYR A 582 2.28 15.77 -4.68
C TYR A 582 3.12 14.60 -5.18
N GLY A 583 2.52 13.66 -5.91
CA GLY A 583 3.26 12.57 -6.56
C GLY A 583 3.69 11.40 -5.67
N GLY A 584 3.33 11.38 -4.39
CA GLY A 584 3.44 10.17 -3.57
C GLY A 584 2.41 9.10 -3.97
N LEU A 585 2.61 7.84 -3.56
CA LEU A 585 1.65 6.76 -3.84
C LEU A 585 0.21 7.09 -3.38
N SER A 586 0.08 7.71 -2.20
CA SER A 586 -1.22 8.17 -1.67
C SER A 586 -1.85 9.24 -2.57
N TYR A 587 -1.06 10.17 -3.10
CA TYR A 587 -1.53 11.20 -4.03
C TYR A 587 -2.10 10.56 -5.29
N PHE A 588 -1.32 9.67 -5.94
CA PHE A 588 -1.76 9.02 -7.17
C PHE A 588 -3.01 8.13 -7.00
N MET A 589 -3.13 7.43 -5.87
CA MET A 589 -4.27 6.55 -5.61
C MET A 589 -5.54 7.30 -5.17
N ARG A 590 -5.43 8.54 -4.68
CA ARG A 590 -6.57 9.27 -4.08
C ARG A 590 -6.90 10.56 -4.82
N VAL A 591 -5.90 11.42 -4.98
CA VAL A 591 -6.06 12.75 -5.59
C VAL A 591 -6.11 12.63 -7.10
N SER A 592 -5.08 12.06 -7.73
CA SER A 592 -5.05 11.84 -9.18
C SER A 592 -6.23 11.00 -9.64
N HIS A 593 -6.59 9.99 -8.85
CA HIS A 593 -7.78 9.19 -9.07
C HIS A 593 -9.07 10.02 -9.20
N SER A 594 -9.24 10.99 -8.32
CA SER A 594 -10.48 11.78 -8.27
C SER A 594 -10.57 12.89 -9.31
N VAL A 595 -9.50 13.22 -10.04
CA VAL A 595 -9.47 14.33 -11.02
C VAL A 595 -10.59 14.17 -12.05
N SER A 596 -10.75 12.98 -12.63
CA SER A 596 -11.73 12.72 -13.69
C SER A 596 -13.19 12.98 -13.30
N ARG A 597 -13.51 13.02 -12.00
CA ARG A 597 -14.86 13.28 -11.48
C ARG A 597 -15.06 14.66 -10.85
N GLN A 598 -14.04 15.51 -10.77
CA GLN A 598 -14.18 16.84 -10.17
C GLN A 598 -15.19 17.70 -10.94
N GLU A 599 -15.09 17.64 -12.27
CA GLU A 599 -15.90 18.41 -13.21
C GLU A 599 -16.53 17.51 -14.27
N LEU A 600 -17.65 17.94 -14.84
CA LEU A 600 -18.10 17.39 -16.12
C LEU A 600 -17.40 18.19 -17.23
N TYR A 601 -16.17 17.78 -17.55
CA TYR A 601 -15.28 18.52 -18.45
C TYR A 601 -15.98 18.91 -19.77
N PRO A 602 -15.63 20.07 -20.38
CA PRO A 602 -16.37 20.63 -21.51
C PRO A 602 -16.63 19.65 -22.66
N LYS A 603 -15.63 18.81 -22.99
CA LYS A 603 -15.76 17.79 -24.04
C LYS A 603 -16.71 16.66 -23.63
N VAL A 604 -16.68 16.21 -22.37
CA VAL A 604 -17.65 15.23 -21.83
C VAL A 604 -19.06 15.78 -21.92
N ARG A 605 -19.25 17.01 -21.43
CA ARG A 605 -20.53 17.71 -21.45
C ARG A 605 -21.08 17.82 -22.87
N THR A 606 -20.27 18.26 -23.82
CA THR A 606 -20.67 18.44 -25.23
C THR A 606 -21.12 17.12 -25.83
N THR A 607 -20.33 16.05 -25.70
CA THR A 607 -20.68 14.72 -26.23
C THR A 607 -21.93 14.14 -25.55
N LEU A 608 -22.12 14.39 -24.25
CA LEU A 608 -23.34 13.98 -23.55
C LEU A 608 -24.56 14.77 -24.05
N GLU A 609 -24.47 16.10 -24.18
CA GLU A 609 -25.54 16.96 -24.69
C GLU A 609 -25.97 16.57 -26.12
N GLU A 610 -25.03 16.21 -27.00
CA GLU A 610 -25.32 15.67 -28.33
C GLU A 610 -26.20 14.41 -28.23
N GLN A 611 -25.91 13.51 -27.30
CA GLN A 611 -26.71 12.30 -27.11
C GLN A 611 -28.09 12.59 -26.53
N LEU A 612 -28.19 13.54 -25.59
CA LEU A 612 -29.46 13.96 -24.99
C LEU A 612 -30.41 14.62 -26.00
N THR A 613 -29.85 15.31 -26.99
CA THR A 613 -30.62 16.08 -27.99
C THR A 613 -30.88 15.32 -29.28
N SER A 614 -30.10 14.28 -29.59
CA SER A 614 -30.29 13.36 -30.74
C SER A 614 -31.63 12.61 -30.74
N THR A 615 -32.42 12.74 -29.67
CA THR A 615 -33.74 12.13 -29.49
C THR A 615 -34.90 13.07 -29.81
N LYS A 616 -34.65 14.34 -30.17
CA LYS A 616 -35.68 15.21 -30.74
C LYS A 616 -36.09 14.64 -32.10
N ARG A 617 -37.30 14.09 -32.19
CA ARG A 617 -37.94 13.67 -33.45
C ARG A 617 -38.72 14.80 -34.06
#